data_AF-A0A945WTJ7-F1
#
_entry.id   AF-A0A945WTJ7-F1
#
_cell.length_a   1.000
_cell.length_b   1.000
_cell.length_c   1.000
_cell.angle_alpha   90.00
_cell.angle_beta   90.00
_cell.angle_gamma   90.00
#
_symmetry.space_group_name_H-M   'P 1'
#
loop_
_entity.id
_entity.type
_entity.pdbx_description
1 polymer ?
#
loop_
_entity_poly.entity_id
_entity_poly.type
_entity_poly.pdbx_seq_one_letter_code
_entity_poly.pdbx_strand_id
1 'polypeptide(L)'
;MKTFKLTPKPQSDYRLEVNEIKKKCKLEKHGYRHNKIVYGFCNKLPDITELQSLGLNIEEITFEKAQLNLTNDLVERGRAKSKIDHLKHAQVENGAKNEQEEAAAQQKLTELNNNIQAAKEVLGITGTLKTLKF
;
A
#
# COMPACT_ATOMS: atom_id res chain seq x y z
N MET A 1 -13.12 -9.37 4.31
CA MET A 1 -12.32 -8.16 4.59
C MET A 1 -13.17 -6.95 4.28
N LYS A 2 -13.01 -5.86 5.04
CA LYS A 2 -13.67 -4.58 4.82
C LYS A 2 -12.65 -3.54 4.39
N THR A 3 -13.04 -2.66 3.49
CA THR A 3 -12.21 -1.56 3.00
C THR A 3 -12.82 -0.25 3.44
N PHE A 4 -11.96 0.69 3.83
CA PHE A 4 -12.38 2.06 4.05
C PHE A 4 -11.53 3.02 3.22
N LYS A 5 -12.14 4.16 2.90
CA LYS A 5 -11.40 5.35 2.51
C LYS A 5 -11.49 6.37 3.64
N LEU A 6 -10.36 6.97 3.97
CA LEU A 6 -10.23 8.07 4.92
C LEU A 6 -9.75 9.29 4.14
N THR A 7 -10.52 10.36 4.20
CA THR A 7 -10.15 11.65 3.63
C THR A 7 -9.62 12.53 4.76
N PRO A 8 -8.29 12.65 4.94
CA PRO A 8 -7.74 13.34 6.10
C PRO A 8 -8.18 14.80 6.11
N LYS A 9 -8.36 15.37 7.31
CA LYS A 9 -8.72 16.79 7.42
C LYS A 9 -7.64 17.68 6.79
N PRO A 10 -8.01 18.85 6.24
CA PRO A 10 -7.03 19.83 5.79
C PRO A 10 -6.01 20.12 6.90
N GLN A 11 -4.71 20.11 6.55
CA GLN A 11 -3.59 20.37 7.47
C GLN A 11 -3.39 19.35 8.61
N SER A 12 -4.22 18.30 8.69
CA SER A 12 -4.07 17.23 9.67
C SER A 12 -3.02 16.20 9.24
N ASP A 13 -2.26 15.69 10.20
CA ASP A 13 -1.46 14.48 9.97
C ASP A 13 -2.40 13.27 9.94
N TYR A 14 -2.65 12.75 8.74
CA TYR A 14 -3.47 11.55 8.51
C TYR A 14 -3.05 10.35 9.37
N ARG A 15 -1.79 10.29 9.84
CA ARG A 15 -1.31 9.22 10.72
C ARG A 15 -2.01 9.22 12.07
N LEU A 16 -2.37 10.40 12.60
CA LEU A 16 -3.12 10.53 13.84
C LEU A 16 -4.54 9.97 13.66
N GLU A 17 -5.20 10.34 12.57
CA GLU A 17 -6.53 9.83 12.22
C GLU A 17 -6.53 8.31 11.99
N VAL A 18 -5.52 7.79 11.29
CA VAL A 18 -5.33 6.33 11.12
C VAL A 18 -5.08 5.63 12.46
N ASN A 19 -4.37 6.26 13.40
CA ASN A 19 -4.15 5.68 14.72
C ASN A 19 -5.45 5.60 15.54
N GLU A 20 -6.38 6.54 15.40
CA GLU A 20 -7.71 6.42 16.03
C GLU A 20 -8.49 5.23 15.46
N ILE A 21 -8.40 4.98 14.15
CA ILE A 21 -9.02 3.80 13.51
C ILE A 21 -8.41 2.50 14.08
N LYS A 22 -7.07 2.43 14.23
CA LYS A 22 -6.38 1.24 14.79
C LYS A 22 -6.81 0.88 16.20
N LYS A 23 -7.23 1.86 17.01
CA LYS A 23 -7.74 1.60 18.37
C LYS A 23 -9.07 0.85 18.34
N LYS A 24 -9.81 0.95 17.22
CA LYS A 24 -11.17 0.42 17.07
C LYS A 24 -11.22 -0.83 16.18
N CYS A 25 -10.29 -1.00 15.25
CA CYS A 25 -10.18 -2.23 14.45
C CYS A 25 -8.75 -2.68 14.18
N LYS A 26 -8.61 -3.99 13.94
CA LYS A 26 -7.36 -4.60 13.49
C LYS A 26 -7.18 -4.30 12.00
N LEU A 27 -6.38 -3.27 11.72
CA LEU A 27 -5.95 -2.94 10.36
C LEU A 27 -5.01 -4.01 9.81
N GLU A 28 -5.10 -4.22 8.50
CA GLU A 28 -4.06 -4.92 7.75
C GLU A 28 -2.73 -4.18 7.86
N LYS A 29 -1.61 -4.88 7.66
CA LYS A 29 -0.27 -4.29 7.84
C LYS A 29 0.02 -3.12 6.90
N HIS A 30 -0.59 -3.12 5.72
CA HIS A 30 -0.35 -2.12 4.69
C HIS A 30 -1.66 -1.60 4.11
N GLY A 31 -1.58 -0.37 3.61
CA GLY A 31 -2.60 0.26 2.78
C GLY A 31 -1.92 1.13 1.72
N TYR A 32 -2.68 1.99 1.06
CA TYR A 32 -2.10 2.96 0.14
C TYR A 32 -2.78 4.32 0.24
N ARG A 33 -2.07 5.35 -0.20
CA ARG A 33 -2.57 6.71 -0.32
C ARG A 33 -2.62 7.10 -1.78
N HIS A 34 -3.75 7.66 -2.19
CA HIS A 34 -3.99 8.17 -3.53
C HIS A 34 -4.71 9.52 -3.43
N ASN A 35 -4.22 10.56 -4.11
CA ASN A 35 -4.84 11.91 -4.08
C ASN A 35 -5.21 12.41 -2.67
N LYS A 36 -4.26 12.26 -1.73
CA LYS A 36 -4.40 12.56 -0.30
C LYS A 36 -5.34 11.65 0.49
N ILE A 37 -6.18 10.85 -0.15
CA ILE A 37 -7.09 9.86 0.46
C ILE A 37 -6.30 8.62 0.85
N VAL A 38 -6.56 8.12 2.06
CA VAL A 38 -5.98 6.89 2.61
C VAL A 38 -6.96 5.75 2.37
N TYR A 39 -6.48 4.68 1.77
CA TYR A 39 -7.21 3.44 1.59
C TYR A 39 -6.61 2.39 2.52
N GLY A 40 -7.45 1.82 3.37
CA GLY A 40 -7.04 0.82 4.34
C GLY A 40 -8.02 -0.34 4.40
N PHE A 41 -7.54 -1.43 5.00
CA PHE A 41 -8.26 -2.69 5.09
C PHE A 41 -8.31 -3.15 6.54
N CYS A 42 -9.41 -3.75 6.93
CA CYS A 42 -9.58 -4.36 8.25
C CYS A 42 -10.47 -5.60 8.16
N ASN A 43 -10.30 -6.52 9.11
CA ASN A 43 -11.10 -7.75 9.12
C ASN A 43 -12.57 -7.47 9.47
N LYS A 44 -12.80 -6.55 10.41
CA LYS A 44 -14.11 -6.01 10.80
C LYS A 44 -13.96 -4.51 10.92
N LEU A 45 -14.73 -3.76 10.14
CA LEU A 45 -14.80 -2.31 10.29
C LEU A 45 -15.74 -2.01 11.48
N PRO A 46 -15.36 -1.13 12.41
CA PRO A 46 -16.26 -0.67 13.47
C PRO A 46 -17.45 0.07 12.86
N ASP A 47 -18.43 0.39 13.68
CA ASP A 47 -19.53 1.25 13.24
C ASP A 47 -18.98 2.56 12.65
N ILE A 48 -19.37 2.85 11.41
CA ILE A 48 -18.93 4.06 10.69
C ILE A 48 -19.41 5.30 11.41
N THR A 49 -20.62 5.28 11.98
CA THR A 49 -21.16 6.41 12.74
C THR A 49 -20.32 6.73 13.97
N GLU A 50 -19.83 5.71 14.68
CA GLU A 50 -18.90 5.92 15.79
C GLU A 50 -17.59 6.56 15.33
N LEU A 51 -16.99 6.07 14.24
CA LEU A 51 -15.74 6.63 13.72
C LEU A 51 -15.92 8.07 13.23
N GLN A 52 -17.05 8.37 12.57
CA GLN A 52 -17.39 9.72 12.14
C GLN A 52 -17.66 10.65 13.33
N SER A 53 -18.20 10.15 14.44
CA SER A 53 -18.39 10.95 15.68
C SER A 53 -17.07 11.39 16.31
N LEU A 54 -15.97 10.67 16.07
CA LEU A 54 -14.60 11.10 16.42
C LEU A 54 -14.08 12.22 15.49
N GLY A 55 -14.93 12.69 14.58
CA GLY A 55 -14.62 13.66 13.55
C GLY A 55 -13.78 13.09 12.41
N LEU A 56 -13.72 11.76 12.23
CA LEU A 56 -12.99 11.16 11.10
C LEU A 56 -13.87 11.21 9.84
N ASN A 57 -13.31 11.71 8.73
CA ASN A 57 -13.99 11.65 7.44
C ASN A 57 -13.70 10.30 6.78
N ILE A 58 -14.36 9.26 7.29
CA ILE A 58 -14.21 7.88 6.87
C ILE A 58 -15.51 7.35 6.25
N GLU A 59 -15.33 6.53 5.21
CA GLU A 59 -16.43 5.84 4.53
C GLU A 59 -16.04 4.38 4.31
N GLU A 60 -16.99 3.46 4.55
CA GLU A 60 -16.87 2.08 4.07
C GLU A 60 -17.08 2.06 2.56
N ILE A 61 -16.21 1.35 1.85
CA ILE A 61 -16.35 1.12 0.42
C ILE A 61 -16.40 -0.37 0.13
N THR A 62 -16.99 -0.74 -1.00
CA THR A 62 -17.03 -2.12 -1.47
C THR A 62 -15.61 -2.68 -1.54
N PHE A 63 -15.40 -3.84 -0.92
CA PHE A 63 -14.12 -4.52 -1.01
C PHE A 63 -13.93 -5.07 -2.43
N GLU A 64 -12.94 -4.54 -3.13
CA GLU A 64 -12.50 -5.07 -4.41
C GLU A 64 -11.17 -5.80 -4.22
N LYS A 65 -11.09 -7.06 -4.67
CA LYS A 65 -9.87 -7.86 -4.60
C LYS A 65 -8.68 -7.16 -5.28
N ALA A 66 -8.95 -6.36 -6.31
CA ALA A 66 -7.96 -5.53 -7.00
C ALA A 66 -7.25 -4.53 -6.07
N GLN A 67 -7.92 -3.96 -5.06
CA GLN A 67 -7.28 -3.03 -4.12
C GLN A 67 -6.30 -3.73 -3.18
N LEU A 68 -6.63 -4.93 -2.72
CA LEU A 68 -5.71 -5.73 -1.92
C LEU A 68 -4.50 -6.18 -2.73
N ASN A 69 -4.73 -6.68 -3.95
CA ASN A 69 -3.66 -7.08 -4.87
C ASN A 69 -2.73 -5.90 -5.15
N LEU A 70 -3.27 -4.73 -5.48
CA LEU A 70 -2.51 -3.50 -5.69
C LEU A 70 -1.61 -3.18 -4.49
N THR A 71 -2.15 -3.28 -3.27
CA THR A 71 -1.38 -3.02 -2.04
C THR A 71 -0.22 -4.01 -1.88
N ASN A 72 -0.49 -5.30 -2.12
CA ASN A 72 0.52 -6.35 -2.03
C ASN A 72 1.62 -6.16 -3.09
N ASP A 73 1.26 -5.87 -4.33
CA ASP A 73 2.21 -5.64 -5.42
C ASP A 73 3.06 -4.40 -5.15
N LEU A 74 2.49 -3.33 -4.60
CA LEU A 74 3.24 -2.14 -4.20
C LEU A 74 4.30 -2.44 -3.12
N VAL A 75 3.98 -3.31 -2.15
CA VAL A 75 4.92 -3.76 -1.11
C VAL A 75 6.01 -4.64 -1.71
N GLU A 76 5.63 -5.62 -2.52
CA GLU A 76 6.58 -6.52 -3.19
C GLU A 76 7.51 -5.76 -4.15
N ARG A 77 7.01 -4.71 -4.82
CA ARG A 77 7.83 -3.85 -5.66
C ARG A 77 8.92 -3.16 -4.85
N GLY A 78 8.60 -2.68 -3.66
CA GLY A 78 9.59 -2.08 -2.75
C GLY A 78 10.66 -3.09 -2.34
N ARG A 79 10.26 -4.33 -2.03
CA ARG A 79 11.18 -5.42 -1.68
C ARG A 79 12.07 -5.83 -2.85
N ALA A 80 11.51 -5.93 -4.06
CA ALA A 80 12.26 -6.25 -5.26
C ALA A 80 13.35 -5.20 -5.54
N LYS A 81 13.02 -3.90 -5.41
CA LYS A 81 14.00 -2.81 -5.54
C LYS A 81 15.13 -2.93 -4.51
N SER A 82 14.78 -3.10 -3.24
CA SER A 82 15.77 -3.27 -2.18
C SER A 82 16.66 -4.49 -2.41
N LYS A 83 16.11 -5.61 -2.91
CA LYS A 83 16.90 -6.78 -3.28
C LYS A 83 17.88 -6.47 -4.40
N ILE A 84 17.45 -5.79 -5.46
CA ILE A 84 18.33 -5.38 -6.56
C ILE A 84 19.46 -4.49 -6.04
N ASP A 85 19.15 -3.51 -5.20
CA ASP A 85 20.17 -2.61 -4.62
C ASP A 85 21.19 -3.39 -3.78
N HIS A 86 20.73 -4.34 -2.95
CA HIS A 86 21.64 -5.21 -2.19
C HIS A 86 22.52 -6.10 -3.06
N LEU A 87 21.98 -6.67 -4.14
CA LEU A 87 22.73 -7.52 -5.05
C LEU A 87 23.83 -6.72 -5.78
N LYS A 88 23.49 -5.52 -6.28
CA LYS A 88 24.44 -4.59 -6.91
C LYS A 88 25.54 -4.15 -5.95
N HIS A 89 25.17 -3.81 -4.73
CA HIS A 89 26.14 -3.45 -3.70
C HIS A 89 27.10 -4.60 -3.39
N ALA A 90 26.59 -5.83 -3.29
CA ALA A 90 27.42 -7.02 -3.09
C ALA A 90 28.35 -7.32 -4.28
N GLN A 91 27.93 -7.06 -5.52
CA GLN A 91 28.81 -7.16 -6.69
C GLN A 91 29.95 -6.14 -6.61
N VAL A 92 29.62 -4.88 -6.35
CA VAL A 92 30.58 -3.76 -6.36
C VAL A 92 31.58 -3.86 -5.20
N GLU A 93 31.11 -4.15 -3.98
CA GLU A 93 31.98 -4.18 -2.80
C GLU A 93 32.64 -5.52 -2.55
N ASN A 94 31.95 -6.64 -2.81
CA ASN A 94 32.40 -7.97 -2.43
C ASN A 94 32.75 -8.87 -3.63
N GLY A 95 32.63 -8.38 -4.87
CA GLY A 95 32.89 -9.18 -6.07
C GLY A 95 31.94 -10.37 -6.23
N ALA A 96 30.73 -10.29 -5.67
CA ALA A 96 29.76 -11.37 -5.72
C ALA A 96 29.32 -11.68 -7.16
N LYS A 97 29.22 -12.97 -7.53
CA LYS A 97 28.71 -13.43 -8.84
C LYS A 97 27.25 -13.83 -8.74
N ASN A 98 26.36 -12.85 -8.68
CA ASN A 98 24.92 -13.01 -8.43
C ASN A 98 24.06 -12.45 -9.58
N GLU A 99 24.61 -12.38 -10.80
CA GLU A 99 23.97 -11.77 -11.98
C GLU A 99 22.62 -12.44 -12.32
N GLN A 100 22.51 -13.76 -12.14
CA GLN A 100 21.26 -14.48 -12.33
C GLN A 100 20.19 -14.08 -11.32
N GLU A 101 20.58 -13.85 -10.06
CA GLU A 101 19.66 -13.42 -9.01
C GLU A 101 19.19 -11.98 -9.23
N GLU A 102 20.08 -11.11 -9.72
CA GLU A 102 19.75 -9.75 -10.11
C GLU A 102 18.77 -9.76 -11.29
N ALA A 103 19.04 -10.54 -12.33
CA ALA A 103 18.17 -10.68 -13.49
C ALA A 103 16.76 -11.17 -13.08
N ALA A 104 16.68 -12.18 -12.20
CA ALA A 104 15.40 -12.66 -11.68
C ALA A 104 14.67 -11.60 -10.85
N ALA A 105 15.38 -10.83 -10.02
CA ALA A 105 14.79 -9.74 -9.25
C ALA A 105 14.29 -8.60 -10.15
N GLN A 106 15.02 -8.30 -11.23
CA GLN A 106 14.65 -7.32 -12.25
C GLN A 106 13.42 -7.76 -13.05
N GLN A 107 13.34 -9.04 -13.43
CA GLN A 107 12.15 -9.60 -14.08
C GLN A 107 10.92 -9.50 -13.17
N LYS A 108 11.05 -9.91 -11.90
CA LYS A 108 9.98 -9.77 -10.90
C LYS A 108 9.54 -8.31 -10.74
N LEU A 109 10.49 -7.36 -10.75
CA LEU A 109 10.18 -5.93 -10.68
C LEU A 109 9.34 -5.46 -11.88
N THR A 110 9.66 -5.93 -13.08
CA THR A 110 8.90 -5.63 -14.30
C THR A 110 7.48 -6.19 -14.23
N GLU A 111 7.32 -7.45 -13.84
CA GLU A 111 6.01 -8.09 -13.66
C GLU A 111 5.16 -7.33 -12.63
N LEU A 112 5.73 -6.96 -11.49
CA LEU A 112 5.04 -6.16 -10.47
C LEU A 112 4.61 -4.79 -10.99
N ASN A 113 5.43 -4.12 -11.81
CA ASN A 113 5.04 -2.83 -12.41
C ASN A 113 3.85 -2.99 -13.36
N ASN A 114 3.82 -4.05 -14.17
CA ASN A 114 2.71 -4.34 -15.07
C ASN A 114 1.42 -4.64 -14.29
N ASN A 115 1.50 -5.46 -13.23
CA ASN A 115 0.36 -5.79 -12.38
C ASN A 115 -0.20 -4.55 -11.67
N ILE A 116 0.68 -3.69 -11.13
CA ILE A 116 0.28 -2.42 -10.51
C ILE A 116 -0.42 -1.52 -11.53
N GLN A 117 0.09 -1.44 -12.75
CA GLN A 117 -0.51 -0.61 -13.80
C GLN A 117 -1.91 -1.12 -14.19
N ALA A 118 -2.05 -2.42 -14.43
CA ALA A 118 -3.34 -3.04 -14.71
C ALA A 118 -4.33 -2.84 -13.55
N ALA A 119 -3.90 -3.02 -12.30
CA ALA A 119 -4.75 -2.79 -11.13
C ALA A 119 -5.18 -1.32 -11.00
N LYS A 120 -4.32 -0.35 -11.33
CA LYS A 120 -4.68 1.06 -11.36
C LYS A 120 -5.75 1.35 -12.41
N GLU A 121 -5.62 0.77 -13.61
CA GLU A 121 -6.59 0.95 -14.69
C GLU A 121 -7.97 0.41 -14.30
N VAL A 122 -8.01 -0.81 -13.73
CA VAL A 122 -9.24 -1.42 -13.21
C VAL A 122 -9.90 -0.54 -12.13
N LEU A 123 -9.09 0.04 -11.25
CA LEU A 123 -9.56 0.88 -10.13
C LEU A 123 -9.79 2.35 -10.52
N GLY A 124 -9.58 2.72 -11.79
CA GLY A 124 -9.67 4.12 -12.25
C GLY A 124 -8.68 5.08 -11.56
N ILE A 125 -7.57 4.55 -11.03
CA ILE A 125 -6.57 5.33 -10.29
C ILE A 125 -5.60 5.97 -11.30
N THR A 126 -5.59 7.30 -11.33
CA THR A 126 -4.65 8.07 -12.16
C THR A 126 -3.53 8.67 -11.30
N GLY A 127 -2.27 8.49 -11.67
CA GLY A 127 -1.14 9.11 -10.98
C GLY A 127 -0.46 8.24 -9.90
N THR A 128 0.14 8.91 -8.90
CA THR A 128 1.09 8.26 -7.98
C THR A 128 0.39 7.69 -6.75
N LEU A 129 0.80 6.48 -6.38
CA LEU A 129 0.40 5.78 -5.17
C LEU A 129 1.54 5.78 -4.17
N LYS A 130 1.21 6.00 -2.90
CA LYS A 130 2.16 5.85 -1.80
C LYS A 130 1.72 4.71 -0.90
N THR A 131 2.52 3.67 -0.77
CA THR A 131 2.29 2.60 0.21
C THR A 131 2.32 3.17 1.61
N LEU A 132 1.39 2.73 2.45
CA LEU A 132 1.33 3.06 3.87
C LEU A 132 1.60 1.81 4.68
N LYS A 133 2.32 1.99 5.78
CA LYS A 133 2.47 0.99 6.82
C LYS A 133 1.64 1.45 8.01
N PHE A 134 0.73 0.58 8.44
CA PHE A 134 -0.09 0.76 9.64
C PHE A 134 0.62 0.10 10.83
#